data_AF-A0A937NLA4-F1
#
_entry.id   AF-A0A937NLA4-F1
#
_cell.length_a   1.000
_cell.length_b   1.000
_cell.length_c   1.000
_cell.angle_alpha   90.00
_cell.angle_beta   90.00
_cell.angle_gamma   90.00
#
_symmetry.space_group_name_H-M   'P 1'
#
loop_
_entity.id
_entity.type
_entity.pdbx_description
1 polymer ?
#
loop_
_entity_poly.entity_id
_entity_poly.type
_entity_poly.pdbx_seq_one_letter_code
_entity_poly.pdbx_strand_id
1 'polypeptide(L)'
;MQHYVEVDQSIKMEQTQGDTVLAFSDGIERTILIPAKVKRACQRELRARGVKPGMIVLRMFASGLLLLLEDRMEHVSSVTIDTEYEGKEGEIKGLLLRFILKWVPDFPKEAIAFRQVGKQSGAHVLAWETHKARRKPDRRVTIEELLRYC
;
A
#
# COMPACT_ATOMS: atom_id res chain seq x y z
N MET A 1 -4.82 21.23 5.96
CA MET A 1 -6.15 20.60 6.16
C MET A 1 -5.93 19.11 6.33
N GLN A 2 -6.76 18.42 7.10
CA GLN A 2 -6.65 16.96 7.20
C GLN A 2 -7.63 16.29 6.22
N HIS A 3 -7.23 15.16 5.66
CA HIS A 3 -7.94 14.47 4.58
C HIS A 3 -8.38 13.06 4.98
N TYR A 4 -9.52 12.64 4.43
CA TYR A 4 -9.98 11.25 4.46
C TYR A 4 -9.56 10.64 3.13
N VAL A 5 -8.82 9.53 3.15
CA VAL A 5 -8.36 8.91 1.91
C VAL A 5 -8.84 7.47 1.77
N GLU A 6 -9.27 7.12 0.56
CA GLU A 6 -9.51 5.75 0.14
C GLU A 6 -8.29 5.21 -0.57
N VAL A 7 -7.93 3.94 -0.33
CA VAL A 7 -6.79 3.26 -0.93
C VAL A 7 -7.26 2.05 -1.71
N ASP A 8 -6.81 1.94 -2.95
CA ASP A 8 -7.05 0.79 -3.82
C ASP A 8 -5.76 0.43 -4.58
N GLN A 9 -5.78 -0.69 -5.29
CA GLN A 9 -4.67 -1.21 -6.04
C GLN A 9 -5.05 -1.70 -7.44
N SER A 10 -4.05 -1.77 -8.31
CA SER A 10 -4.11 -2.50 -9.56
C SER A 10 -3.01 -3.56 -9.58
N ILE A 11 -3.41 -4.82 -9.82
CA ILE A 11 -2.59 -6.04 -9.76
C ILE A 11 -2.11 -6.37 -8.33
N LYS A 12 -2.46 -7.58 -7.86
CA LYS A 12 -2.10 -8.04 -6.51
C LYS A 12 -0.60 -8.15 -6.29
N MET A 13 -0.18 -8.00 -5.04
CA MET A 13 1.24 -8.02 -4.66
C MET A 13 1.91 -9.37 -4.99
N GLU A 14 1.18 -10.48 -4.86
CA GLU A 14 1.63 -11.82 -5.20
C GLU A 14 1.67 -12.11 -6.71
N GLN A 15 0.98 -11.30 -7.53
CA GLN A 15 0.99 -11.42 -8.99
C GLN A 15 2.27 -10.81 -9.57
N THR A 16 3.38 -11.54 -9.42
CA THR A 16 4.74 -11.08 -9.76
C THR A 16 5.06 -10.99 -11.25
N GLN A 17 4.10 -11.30 -12.12
CA GLN A 17 4.19 -11.13 -13.57
C GLN A 17 3.90 -9.68 -14.04
N GLY A 18 3.17 -8.91 -13.23
CA GLY A 18 2.82 -7.52 -13.52
C GLY A 18 3.32 -6.55 -12.46
N ASP A 19 3.42 -5.28 -12.82
CA ASP A 19 3.66 -4.19 -11.87
C ASP A 19 2.41 -4.00 -11.00
N THR A 20 2.59 -3.73 -9.71
CA THR A 20 1.48 -3.32 -8.83
C THR A 20 1.46 -1.81 -8.73
N VAL A 21 0.28 -1.21 -8.87
CA VAL A 21 0.07 0.19 -8.52
C VAL A 21 -0.78 0.25 -7.27
N LEU A 22 -0.36 1.03 -6.29
CA LEU A 22 -1.19 1.43 -5.16
C LEU A 22 -1.51 2.91 -5.31
N ALA A 23 -2.74 3.29 -5.02
CA ALA A 23 -3.18 4.67 -5.11
C ALA A 23 -4.07 5.03 -3.93
N PHE A 24 -4.00 6.29 -3.50
CA PHE A 24 -5.06 6.87 -2.69
C PHE A 24 -5.68 8.09 -3.36
N SER A 25 -6.93 8.37 -3.01
CA SER A 25 -7.70 9.54 -3.46
C SER A 25 -8.57 10.08 -2.32
N ASP A 26 -9.26 11.19 -2.59
CA ASP A 26 -10.24 11.94 -1.79
C ASP A 26 -9.64 13.14 -1.05
N GLY A 27 -9.68 14.30 -1.72
CA GLY A 27 -9.11 15.57 -1.28
C GLY A 27 -7.63 15.75 -1.57
N ILE A 28 -6.87 14.65 -1.58
CA ILE A 28 -5.50 14.55 -2.10
C ILE A 28 -5.35 13.24 -2.87
N GLU A 29 -4.38 13.16 -3.77
CA GLU A 29 -4.09 11.96 -4.55
C GLU A 29 -2.61 11.64 -4.54
N ARG A 30 -2.30 10.34 -4.61
CA ARG A 30 -0.93 9.85 -4.83
C ARG A 30 -0.96 8.44 -5.37
N THR A 31 0.05 8.11 -6.15
CA THR A 31 0.30 6.80 -6.72
C THR A 31 1.73 6.35 -6.48
N ILE A 32 1.90 5.05 -6.21
CA ILE A 32 3.19 4.40 -6.30
C ILE A 32 3.09 3.21 -7.24
N LEU A 33 4.15 2.98 -8.02
CA LEU A 33 4.30 1.79 -8.85
C LEU A 33 5.41 0.92 -8.29
N ILE A 34 5.07 -0.33 -7.99
CA ILE A 34 5.98 -1.38 -7.50
C ILE A 34 6.27 -2.33 -8.67
N PRO A 35 7.47 -2.26 -9.27
CA PRO A 35 7.78 -3.07 -10.45
C PRO A 35 7.75 -4.57 -10.15
N ALA A 36 7.33 -5.38 -11.12
CA ALA A 36 7.33 -6.84 -11.05
C ALA A 36 8.70 -7.39 -10.62
N LYS A 37 9.79 -6.81 -11.15
CA LYS A 37 11.17 -7.18 -10.79
C LYS A 37 11.49 -6.90 -9.30
N VAL A 38 10.95 -5.82 -8.74
CA VAL A 38 11.13 -5.45 -7.33
C VAL A 38 10.34 -6.40 -6.44
N LYS A 39 9.10 -6.74 -6.80
CA LYS A 39 8.29 -7.75 -6.08
C LYS A 39 9.02 -9.10 -6.00
N ARG A 40 9.53 -9.59 -7.14
CA ARG A 40 10.28 -10.87 -7.19
C ARG A 40 11.55 -10.83 -6.33
N ALA A 41 12.29 -9.72 -6.39
CA ALA A 41 13.52 -9.59 -5.62
C ALA A 41 13.25 -9.51 -4.10
N CYS A 42 12.23 -8.75 -3.69
CA CYS A 42 11.79 -8.67 -2.30
C CYS A 42 11.29 -10.03 -1.77
N GLN A 43 10.48 -10.77 -2.56
CA GLN A 43 10.06 -12.11 -2.19
C GLN A 43 11.26 -13.06 -1.98
N ARG A 44 12.26 -13.01 -2.87
CA ARG A 44 13.47 -13.84 -2.74
C ARG A 44 14.22 -13.52 -1.45
N GLU A 45 14.41 -12.23 -1.15
CA GLU A 45 15.08 -11.78 0.06
C GLU A 45 14.34 -12.22 1.33
N LEU A 46 13.02 -12.04 1.38
CA LEU A 46 12.22 -12.44 2.54
C LEU A 46 12.18 -13.96 2.72
N ARG A 47 12.18 -14.74 1.63
CA ARG A 47 12.32 -16.20 1.70
C ARG A 47 13.68 -16.60 2.26
N ALA A 48 14.76 -15.94 1.84
CA ALA A 48 16.10 -16.21 2.36
C ALA A 48 16.21 -15.91 3.87
N ARG A 49 15.42 -14.93 4.37
CA ARG A 49 15.28 -14.63 5.81
C ARG A 49 14.34 -15.59 6.57
N GLY A 50 13.81 -16.62 5.91
CA GLY A 50 12.91 -17.61 6.52
C GLY A 50 11.48 -17.12 6.74
N VAL A 51 11.05 -16.02 6.11
CA VAL A 51 9.67 -15.51 6.24
C VAL A 51 8.70 -16.47 5.55
N LYS A 52 7.61 -16.83 6.24
CA LYS A 52 6.58 -17.72 5.70
C LYS A 52 5.90 -17.11 4.47
N PRO A 53 5.60 -17.88 3.40
CA PRO A 53 5.05 -17.34 2.15
C PRO A 53 3.83 -16.41 2.30
N GLY A 54 2.85 -16.78 3.14
CA GLY A 54 1.67 -15.94 3.38
C GLY A 54 2.01 -14.59 4.02
N MET A 55 3.00 -14.57 4.91
CA MET A 55 3.46 -13.34 5.57
C MET A 55 4.31 -12.46 4.65
N ILE A 56 5.00 -13.05 3.65
CA ILE A 56 5.75 -12.28 2.65
C ILE A 56 4.82 -11.34 1.89
N VAL A 57 3.67 -11.84 1.41
CA VAL A 57 2.70 -11.04 0.65
C VAL A 57 2.16 -9.89 1.48
N LEU A 58 1.76 -10.16 2.72
CA LEU A 58 1.21 -9.15 3.64
C LEU A 58 2.25 -8.09 4.02
N ARG A 59 3.51 -8.48 4.25
CA ARG A 59 4.60 -7.53 4.52
C ARG A 59 4.88 -6.63 3.33
N MET A 60 4.96 -7.18 2.12
CA MET A 60 5.16 -6.37 0.92
C MET A 60 3.97 -5.43 0.67
N PHE A 61 2.74 -5.90 0.88
CA PHE A 61 1.55 -5.07 0.74
C PHE A 61 1.53 -3.93 1.77
N ALA A 62 1.71 -4.25 3.05
CA ALA A 62 1.82 -3.24 4.11
C ALA A 62 2.99 -2.27 3.87
N SER A 63 4.13 -2.75 3.40
CA SER A 63 5.25 -1.89 3.01
C SER A 63 4.92 -0.96 1.86
N GLY A 64 4.18 -1.45 0.86
CA GLY A 64 3.69 -0.62 -0.25
C GLY A 64 2.77 0.48 0.26
N LEU A 65 1.80 0.13 1.12
CA LEU A 65 0.91 1.10 1.75
C LEU A 65 1.67 2.14 2.58
N LEU A 66 2.69 1.72 3.34
CA LEU A 66 3.54 2.63 4.10
C LEU A 66 4.30 3.59 3.18
N LEU A 67 4.88 3.13 2.08
CA LEU A 67 5.54 4.00 1.10
C LEU A 67 4.58 4.97 0.39
N LEU A 68 3.33 4.54 0.19
CA LEU A 68 2.27 5.39 -0.37
C LEU A 68 1.91 6.51 0.62
N LEU A 69 1.81 6.19 1.91
CA LEU A 69 1.38 7.10 2.97
C LEU A 69 2.53 7.95 3.58
N GLU A 70 3.78 7.53 3.40
CA GLU A 70 5.00 8.21 3.88
C GLU A 70 5.00 9.69 3.46
N ASP A 71 5.38 10.60 4.35
CA ASP A 71 5.38 12.07 4.13
C ASP A 71 3.99 12.69 3.84
N ARG A 72 2.90 11.94 4.04
CA ARG A 72 1.51 12.41 3.91
C ARG A 72 0.68 12.17 5.16
N MET A 73 1.08 11.25 6.04
CA MET A 73 0.31 10.88 7.23
C MET A 73 -0.04 12.04 8.17
N GLU A 74 0.78 13.08 8.29
CA GLU A 74 0.47 14.27 9.10
C GLU A 74 -0.75 15.07 8.58
N HIS A 75 -1.15 14.83 7.33
CA HIS A 75 -2.29 15.46 6.69
C HIS A 75 -3.47 14.50 6.48
N VAL A 76 -3.39 13.28 7.00
CA VAL A 76 -4.43 12.25 6.84
C VAL A 76 -5.13 12.00 8.16
N SER A 77 -6.43 12.29 8.22
CA SER A 77 -7.28 11.97 9.38
C SER A 77 -7.66 10.50 9.45
N SER A 78 -7.87 9.86 8.30
CA SER A 78 -8.23 8.45 8.22
C SER A 78 -7.88 7.83 6.87
N VAL A 79 -7.64 6.52 6.88
CA VAL A 79 -7.34 5.70 5.72
C VAL A 79 -8.35 4.55 5.65
N THR A 80 -9.11 4.48 4.56
CA THR A 80 -9.95 3.32 4.22
C THR A 80 -9.23 2.51 3.15
N ILE A 81 -8.89 1.26 3.45
CA ILE A 81 -8.15 0.37 2.54
C ILE A 81 -9.12 -0.65 1.95
N ASP A 82 -9.05 -0.88 0.64
CA ASP A 82 -9.84 -1.92 -0.01
C ASP A 82 -9.60 -3.31 0.61
N THR A 83 -10.67 -4.09 0.77
CA THR A 83 -10.64 -5.46 1.33
C THR A 83 -10.14 -6.49 0.31
N GLU A 84 -8.92 -6.31 -0.18
CA GLU A 84 -8.31 -7.16 -1.21
C GLU A 84 -7.77 -8.48 -0.65
N TYR A 85 -7.42 -8.48 0.65
CA TYR A 85 -6.86 -9.61 1.40
C TYR A 85 -7.79 -10.00 2.55
N GLU A 86 -8.93 -10.61 2.20
CA GLU A 86 -9.99 -10.98 3.14
C GLU A 86 -9.46 -11.83 4.32
N GLY A 87 -9.82 -11.43 5.53
CA GLY A 87 -9.42 -12.09 6.77
C GLY A 87 -8.00 -11.77 7.24
N LYS A 88 -7.27 -10.86 6.55
CA LYS A 88 -5.92 -10.41 6.90
C LYS A 88 -5.84 -8.96 7.36
N GLU A 89 -6.97 -8.30 7.53
CA GLU A 89 -7.11 -6.89 7.90
C GLU A 89 -6.38 -6.58 9.21
N GLY A 90 -6.55 -7.44 10.23
CA GLY A 90 -5.88 -7.28 11.51
C GLY A 90 -4.35 -7.38 11.42
N GLU A 91 -3.84 -8.31 10.61
CA GLU A 91 -2.40 -8.48 10.38
C GLU A 91 -1.82 -7.26 9.64
N ILE A 92 -2.49 -6.81 8.57
CA ILE A 92 -2.10 -5.62 7.79
C ILE A 92 -2.13 -4.38 8.69
N LYS A 93 -3.21 -4.17 9.45
CA LYS A 93 -3.34 -3.04 10.39
C LYS A 93 -2.22 -3.02 11.42
N GLY A 94 -1.87 -4.16 12.00
CA GLY A 94 -0.76 -4.27 12.94
C GLY A 94 0.58 -3.88 12.33
N LEU A 95 0.85 -4.31 11.10
CA LEU A 95 2.06 -3.93 10.35
C LEU A 95 2.11 -2.43 10.07
N LEU A 96 0.98 -1.83 9.65
CA LEU A 96 0.89 -0.39 9.38
C LEU A 96 1.13 0.44 10.65
N LEU A 97 0.40 0.13 11.73
CA LEU A 97 0.48 0.89 12.98
C LEU A 97 1.88 0.87 13.60
N ARG A 98 2.65 -0.21 13.42
CA ARG A 98 4.04 -0.30 13.88
C ARG A 98 4.92 0.84 13.36
N PHE A 99 4.63 1.34 12.16
CA PHE A 99 5.41 2.40 11.52
C PHE A 99 4.70 3.75 11.56
N ILE A 100 3.37 3.78 11.35
CA ILE A 100 2.59 5.03 11.42
C ILE A 100 2.76 5.70 12.78
N LEU A 101 2.73 4.95 13.89
CA LEU A 101 2.91 5.53 15.24
C LEU A 101 4.33 6.07 15.49
N LYS A 102 5.30 5.77 14.62
CA LYS A 102 6.63 6.40 14.68
C LYS A 102 6.66 7.74 13.95
N TRP A 103 5.81 7.90 12.93
CA TRP A 103 5.68 9.14 12.16
C TRP A 103 4.73 10.11 12.84
N VAL A 104 3.60 9.60 13.35
CA VAL A 104 2.52 10.35 13.98
C VAL A 104 2.13 9.60 15.26
N PRO A 105 2.76 9.89 16.42
CA PRO A 105 2.57 9.14 17.67
C PRO A 105 1.12 9.07 18.17
N ASP A 106 0.35 10.13 17.95
CA ASP A 106 -1.05 10.23 18.40
C ASP A 106 -2.06 9.79 17.33
N PHE A 107 -1.61 9.08 16.27
CA PHE A 107 -2.51 8.65 15.21
C PHE A 107 -3.58 7.67 15.74
N PRO A 108 -4.89 7.98 15.59
CA PRO A 108 -5.96 7.15 16.11
C PRO A 108 -6.01 5.82 15.38
N LYS A 109 -5.90 4.70 16.11
CA LYS A 109 -5.84 3.36 15.53
C LYS A 109 -7.12 3.02 14.76
N GLU A 110 -8.24 3.55 15.21
CA GLU A 110 -9.58 3.38 14.64
C GLU A 110 -9.70 4.07 13.27
N ALA A 111 -8.80 5.01 12.96
CA ALA A 111 -8.79 5.72 11.69
C ALA A 111 -8.17 4.93 10.53
N ILE A 112 -7.69 3.70 10.77
CA ILE A 112 -7.43 2.72 9.71
C ILE A 112 -8.61 1.74 9.67
N ALA A 113 -9.36 1.81 8.58
CA ALA A 113 -10.50 0.95 8.30
C ALA A 113 -10.27 0.12 7.03
N PHE A 114 -10.96 -1.00 6.93
CA PHE A 114 -10.99 -1.85 5.73
C PHE A 114 -12.43 -1.98 5.27
N ARG A 115 -12.69 -1.66 4.01
CA ARG A 115 -14.03 -1.74 3.38
C ARG A 115 -13.87 -2.05 1.90
N GLN A 116 -14.91 -2.54 1.25
CA GLN A 116 -14.92 -2.62 -0.21
C GLN A 116 -14.93 -1.21 -0.80
N VAL A 117 -13.83 -0.86 -1.46
CA VAL A 117 -13.69 0.38 -2.22
C VAL A 117 -14.23 0.10 -3.63
N GLY A 118 -15.24 0.85 -4.04
CA GLY A 118 -15.93 0.58 -5.31
C GLY A 118 -15.06 0.85 -6.53
N LYS A 119 -15.34 0.16 -7.64
CA LYS A 119 -14.64 0.36 -8.94
C LYS A 119 -14.79 1.76 -9.56
N GLN A 120 -15.68 2.58 -8.99
CA GLN A 120 -15.89 3.97 -9.39
C GLN A 120 -15.21 4.97 -8.44
N SER A 121 -14.55 4.50 -7.38
CA SER A 121 -13.78 5.37 -6.47
C SER A 121 -12.63 6.04 -7.21
N GLY A 122 -12.24 7.22 -6.73
CA GLY A 122 -11.08 7.92 -7.26
C GLY A 122 -9.80 7.09 -7.14
N ALA A 123 -9.64 6.35 -6.05
CA ALA A 123 -8.48 5.49 -5.81
C ALA A 123 -8.39 4.35 -6.85
N HIS A 124 -9.52 3.70 -7.16
CA HIS A 124 -9.58 2.64 -8.16
C HIS A 124 -9.18 3.16 -9.55
N VAL A 125 -9.83 4.25 -9.98
CA VAL A 125 -9.59 4.86 -11.29
C VAL A 125 -8.13 5.26 -11.41
N LEU A 126 -7.59 5.91 -10.38
CA LEU A 126 -6.21 6.36 -10.34
C LEU A 126 -5.19 5.22 -10.43
N ALA A 127 -5.40 4.13 -9.67
CA ALA A 127 -4.55 2.95 -9.74
C ALA A 127 -4.60 2.30 -11.12
N TRP A 128 -5.80 2.17 -11.70
CA TRP A 128 -6.01 1.55 -13.00
C TRP A 128 -5.40 2.36 -14.15
N GLU A 129 -5.61 3.67 -14.20
CA GLU A 129 -5.06 4.54 -15.25
C GLU A 129 -3.53 4.56 -15.23
N THR A 130 -2.94 4.59 -14.03
CA THR A 130 -1.49 4.55 -13.86
C THR A 130 -0.92 3.20 -14.29
N HIS A 131 -1.58 2.09 -13.94
CA HIS A 131 -1.18 0.77 -14.44
C HIS A 131 -1.31 0.64 -15.96
N LYS A 132 -2.30 1.29 -16.57
CA LYS A 132 -2.47 1.38 -18.03
C LYS A 132 -1.51 2.38 -18.70
N ALA A 133 -0.58 2.96 -17.95
CA ALA A 133 0.37 3.98 -18.43
C ALA A 133 -0.29 5.22 -19.05
N ARG A 134 -1.57 5.48 -18.72
CA ARG A 134 -2.28 6.72 -19.10
C ARG A 134 -1.87 7.88 -18.20
N ARG A 135 -1.40 7.57 -16.99
CA ARG A 135 -0.83 8.49 -16.03
C ARG A 135 0.55 7.98 -15.57
N LYS A 136 1.49 8.89 -15.32
CA LYS A 136 2.79 8.55 -14.72
C LYS A 136 2.62 8.35 -13.21
N PRO A 137 3.27 7.34 -12.59
CA PRO A 137 3.23 7.20 -11.15
C PRO A 137 4.02 8.32 -10.47
N ASP A 138 3.56 8.78 -9.31
CA ASP A 138 4.26 9.82 -8.52
C ASP A 138 5.58 9.29 -7.95
N ARG A 139 5.64 7.99 -7.64
CA ARG A 139 6.87 7.31 -7.21
C ARG A 139 6.98 5.94 -7.85
N ARG A 140 8.19 5.58 -8.27
CA ARG A 140 8.53 4.24 -8.72
C ARG A 140 9.39 3.57 -7.65
N VAL A 141 8.86 2.52 -7.03
CA VAL A 141 9.45 1.90 -5.83
C VAL A 141 10.66 1.03 -6.20
N THR A 142 11.70 1.14 -5.38
CA THR A 142 12.93 0.34 -5.43
C THR A 142 12.86 -0.85 -4.46
N ILE A 143 13.81 -1.78 -4.56
CA ILE A 143 13.86 -2.94 -3.64
C ILE A 143 14.23 -2.51 -2.22
N GLU A 144 15.13 -1.54 -2.09
CA GLU A 144 15.59 -1.00 -0.81
C GLU A 144 14.44 -0.32 -0.06
N GLU A 145 13.62 0.45 -0.78
CA GLU A 145 12.41 1.07 -0.21
C GLU A 145 11.38 0.02 0.22
N LEU A 146 11.11 -0.99 -0.61
CA LEU A 146 10.12 -2.02 -0.26
C LEU A 146 10.59 -2.92 0.89
N LEU A 147 11.89 -3.18 1.01
CA LEU A 147 12.43 -3.97 2.13
C LEU A 147 12.49 -3.18 3.44
N ARG A 148 12.48 -1.83 3.39
CA ARG A 148 12.56 -0.95 4.57
C ARG A 148 11.50 -1.26 5.62
N TYR A 149 10.30 -1.65 5.18
CA TYR A 149 9.16 -1.90 6.06
C TYR A 149 8.75 -3.38 6.15
N CYS A 150 9.54 -4.30 5.59
CA CYS A 150 9.28 -5.75 5.61
C CYS A 150 9.97 -6.49 6.77
#